data_AF-A0A9E5N260-F1
#
_entry.id   AF-A0A9E5N260-F1
#
_cell.length_a   1.000
_cell.length_b   1.000
_cell.length_c   1.000
_cell.angle_alpha   90.00
_cell.angle_beta   90.00
_cell.angle_gamma   90.00
#
_symmetry.space_group_name_H-M   'P 1'
#
loop_
_entity.id
_entity.type
_entity.pdbx_description
1 polymer ?
#
loop_
_entity_poly.entity_id
_entity_poly.type
_entity_poly.pdbx_seq_one_letter_code
_entity_poly.pdbx_strand_id
1 'polypeptide(L)'
;LDTATRISRYVLQELAGIQNRFLATGLVIAATLVLATTGQWQRIWPAFGASNQLIAGLGLLVASTWLMSLRKPIRFTLIPSLFMLLTTITAFAYQIVQ
;
A
#
# COMPACT_ATOMS: atom_id res chain seq x y z
N LEU A 1 -15.00 8.24 -4.67
CA LEU A 1 -15.50 7.25 -5.65
C LEU A 1 -15.00 7.56 -7.05
N ASP A 2 -15.29 8.74 -7.62
CA ASP A 2 -14.84 9.11 -8.99
C ASP A 2 -13.30 9.03 -9.18
N THR A 3 -12.51 9.60 -8.27
CA THR A 3 -11.04 9.52 -8.34
C THR A 3 -10.50 8.09 -8.25
N ALA A 4 -11.10 7.25 -7.39
CA ALA A 4 -10.69 5.85 -7.24
C ALA A 4 -10.99 5.05 -8.52
N THR A 5 -12.17 5.24 -9.11
CA THR A 5 -12.54 4.59 -10.38
C THR A 5 -11.62 5.03 -11.52
N ARG A 6 -11.20 6.29 -11.55
CA ARG A 6 -10.24 6.80 -12.55
C ARG A 6 -8.87 6.14 -12.40
N ILE A 7 -8.32 6.08 -11.19
CA ILE A 7 -7.00 5.47 -10.92
C ILE A 7 -7.06 3.96 -11.22
N SER A 8 -8.06 3.25 -10.71
CA SER A 8 -8.22 1.80 -10.98
C SER A 8 -8.37 1.51 -12.46
N ARG A 9 -9.01 2.39 -13.22
CA ARG A 9 -9.07 2.29 -14.68
C ARG A 9 -7.69 2.45 -15.30
N TYR A 10 -6.92 3.49 -14.94
CA TYR A 10 -5.57 3.66 -15.51
C TYR A 10 -4.67 2.47 -15.21
N VAL A 11 -4.67 1.99 -13.97
CA VAL A 11 -3.94 0.79 -13.56
C VAL A 11 -4.39 -0.44 -14.37
N LEU A 12 -5.69 -0.63 -14.56
CA LEU A 12 -6.20 -1.74 -15.38
C LEU A 12 -5.82 -1.60 -16.86
N GLN A 13 -5.83 -0.38 -17.40
CA GLN A 13 -5.44 -0.13 -18.79
C GLN A 13 -3.95 -0.42 -19.03
N GLU A 14 -3.10 -0.09 -18.05
CA GLU A 14 -1.67 -0.38 -18.08
C GLU A 14 -1.39 -1.88 -17.92
N LEU A 15 -2.04 -2.55 -16.97
CA LEU A 15 -1.81 -3.97 -16.68
C LEU A 15 -2.41 -4.91 -17.74
N ALA A 16 -3.60 -4.60 -18.25
CA ALA A 16 -4.33 -5.44 -19.20
C ALA A 16 -4.19 -4.99 -20.66
N GLY A 17 -3.53 -3.87 -20.94
CA GLY A 17 -3.35 -3.33 -22.30
C GLY A 17 -4.64 -2.86 -22.98
N ILE A 18 -5.73 -2.68 -22.23
CA ILE A 18 -7.05 -2.35 -22.78
C ILE A 18 -7.14 -0.84 -23.05
N GLN A 19 -7.11 -0.42 -24.32
CA GLN A 19 -7.19 1.00 -24.67
C GLN A 19 -8.61 1.58 -24.61
N ASN A 20 -9.65 0.73 -24.65
CA ASN A 20 -11.03 1.20 -24.68
C ASN A 20 -11.52 1.63 -23.29
N ARG A 21 -11.75 2.94 -23.12
CA ARG A 21 -12.15 3.55 -21.85
C ARG A 21 -13.43 2.97 -21.25
N PHE A 22 -14.40 2.58 -22.07
CA PHE A 22 -15.70 2.13 -21.59
C PHE A 22 -15.65 0.68 -21.09
N LEU A 23 -14.90 -0.18 -21.78
CA LEU A 23 -14.63 -1.55 -21.34
C LEU A 23 -13.83 -1.55 -20.04
N ALA A 24 -12.79 -0.71 -19.95
CA ALA A 24 -11.98 -0.60 -18.74
C ALA A 24 -12.81 -0.12 -17.52
N THR A 25 -13.65 0.91 -17.69
CA THR A 25 -14.55 1.37 -16.62
C THR A 25 -15.59 0.30 -16.23
N GLY A 26 -16.16 -0.42 -17.22
CA GLY A 26 -17.12 -1.50 -16.96
C GLY A 26 -16.51 -2.63 -16.13
N LEU A 27 -15.28 -3.03 -16.45
CA LEU A 27 -14.54 -4.04 -15.69
C LEU A 27 -14.21 -3.58 -14.26
N VAL A 28 -13.77 -2.33 -14.08
CA VAL A 28 -13.50 -1.76 -12.74
C VAL A 28 -14.77 -1.76 -11.87
N ILE A 29 -15.91 -1.37 -12.44
CA ILE A 29 -17.19 -1.39 -11.72
C ILE A 29 -17.59 -2.82 -11.38
N ALA A 30 -17.49 -3.75 -12.33
CA ALA A 30 -17.80 -5.18 -12.10
C ALA A 30 -16.92 -5.79 -10.99
N ALA A 31 -15.61 -5.56 -11.04
CA ALA A 31 -14.69 -6.04 -10.00
C ALA A 31 -14.99 -5.42 -8.63
N THR A 32 -15.31 -4.13 -8.59
CA THR A 32 -15.69 -3.44 -7.34
C THR A 32 -17.00 -3.98 -6.77
N LEU A 33 -17.98 -4.30 -7.62
CA LEU A 33 -19.26 -4.89 -7.20
C LEU A 33 -19.08 -6.29 -6.61
N VAL A 34 -18.22 -7.12 -7.24
CA VAL A 34 -17.86 -8.45 -6.70
C VAL A 34 -17.18 -8.31 -5.34
N LEU A 35 -16.20 -7.41 -5.19
CA LEU A 35 -15.55 -7.18 -3.90
C LEU A 35 -16.53 -6.67 -2.83
N ALA A 36 -17.47 -5.81 -3.21
CA ALA A 36 -18.51 -5.29 -2.30
C ALA A 36 -19.45 -6.40 -1.81
N THR A 37 -19.85 -7.32 -2.69
CA THR A 37 -20.75 -8.44 -2.36
C THR A 37 -20.07 -9.59 -1.62
N THR A 38 -18.78 -9.81 -1.85
CA THR A 38 -18.01 -10.91 -1.23
C THR A 38 -17.49 -10.54 0.17
N GLY A 39 -17.56 -9.27 0.59
CA GLY A 39 -17.09 -8.83 1.92
C GLY A 39 -15.56 -8.81 2.10
N GLN A 40 -14.80 -9.15 1.06
CA GLN A 40 -13.34 -9.24 1.06
C GLN A 40 -12.63 -7.90 1.40
N TRP A 41 -13.35 -6.77 1.29
CA TRP A 41 -12.87 -5.45 1.68
C TRP A 41 -12.34 -5.40 3.12
N GLN A 42 -12.88 -6.22 4.02
CA GLN A 42 -12.49 -6.30 5.43
C GLN A 42 -11.05 -6.82 5.61
N ARG A 43 -10.56 -7.67 4.70
CA ARG A 43 -9.19 -8.18 4.71
C ARG A 43 -8.23 -7.26 3.96
N ILE A 44 -8.70 -6.63 2.88
CA ILE A 44 -7.91 -5.71 2.06
C ILE A 44 -7.56 -4.44 2.85
N TRP A 45 -8.49 -3.95 3.68
CA TRP A 45 -8.30 -2.69 4.40
C TRP A 45 -7.10 -2.70 5.39
N PRO A 46 -6.94 -3.71 6.27
CA PRO A 46 -5.74 -3.85 7.09
C PRO A 46 -4.46 -4.03 6.26
N ALA A 47 -4.52 -4.79 5.16
CA ALA A 47 -3.36 -5.03 4.30
C ALA A 47 -2.87 -3.73 3.62
N PHE A 48 -3.79 -2.85 3.21
CA PHE A 48 -3.46 -1.52 2.71
C PHE A 48 -2.80 -0.65 3.78
N GLY A 49 -3.33 -0.66 5.01
CA GLY A 49 -2.73 0.02 6.15
C GLY A 49 -1.32 -0.47 6.46
N ALA A 50 -1.10 -1.79 6.49
CA ALA A 50 0.21 -2.40 6.72
C ALA A 50 1.20 -2.03 5.61
N SER A 51 0.79 -2.07 4.33
CA SER A 51 1.65 -1.69 3.20
C SER A 51 2.13 -0.24 3.30
N ASN A 52 1.26 0.68 3.73
CA ASN A 52 1.63 2.08 3.92
C ASN A 52 2.62 2.26 5.08
N GLN A 53 2.46 1.50 6.16
CA GLN A 53 3.40 1.51 7.28
C GLN A 53 4.78 0.97 6.87
N LEU A 54 4.84 -0.06 6.02
CA LEU A 54 6.10 -0.54 5.45
C LEU A 54 6.81 0.53 4.63
N ILE A 55 6.11 1.18 3.68
CA ILE A 55 6.70 2.23 2.84
C ILE A 55 7.18 3.40 3.71
N ALA A 56 6.41 3.79 4.73
CA ALA A 56 6.83 4.82 5.68
C ALA A 56 8.07 4.41 6.50
N GLY A 57 8.11 3.17 7.00
CA GLY A 57 9.26 2.61 7.72
C GLY A 57 10.52 2.58 6.85
N LEU A 58 10.40 2.11 5.61
CA LEU A 58 11.48 2.10 4.61
C LEU A 58 11.92 3.50 4.22
N GLY A 59 10.99 4.43 4.03
CA GLY A 59 11.29 5.83 3.73
C GLY A 59 12.09 6.50 4.86
N LEU A 60 11.72 6.24 6.12
CA LEU A 60 12.48 6.70 7.27
C LEU A 60 13.86 6.02 7.36
N LEU A 61 13.98 4.73 7.02
CA LEU A 61 15.28 4.03 6.94
C LEU A 61 16.19 4.71 5.91
N VAL A 62 15.67 4.98 4.71
CA VAL A 62 16.41 5.69 3.66
C VAL A 62 16.83 7.07 4.15
N ALA A 63 15.92 7.84 4.76
CA ALA A 63 16.23 9.13 5.35
C ALA A 63 17.30 9.03 6.46
N SER A 64 17.29 7.97 7.28
CA SER A 64 18.33 7.70 8.28
C SER A 64 19.69 7.44 7.64
N THR A 65 19.76 6.62 6.59
CA THR A 65 21.02 6.36 5.86
C THR A 65 21.56 7.62 5.18
N TRP A 66 20.66 8.47 4.67
CA TRP A 66 21.02 9.78 4.14
C TRP A 66 21.60 10.70 5.24
N LEU A 67 20.92 10.82 6.38
CA LEU A 67 21.40 11.63 7.51
C LEU A 67 22.74 11.10 8.06
N MET A 68 22.94 9.78 8.03
CA MET A 68 24.20 9.13 8.39
C MET A 68 25.33 9.57 7.44
N SER A 69 25.08 9.61 6.14
CA SER A 69 26.02 10.13 5.14
C SER A 69 26.39 11.61 5.39
N LEU A 70 25.48 12.39 5.96
CA LEU A 70 25.71 13.81 6.30
C LEU A 70 26.33 14.02 7.70
N ARG A 71 26.65 12.94 8.43
CA ARG A 71 27.11 12.98 9.83
C ARG A 71 26.17 13.76 10.76
N LYS A 72 24.86 13.76 10.46
CA LYS A 72 23.81 14.40 11.25
C LYS A 72 23.20 13.42 12.25
N PRO A 73 22.54 13.89 13.33
CA PRO A 73 21.94 13.00 14.32
C PRO A 73 20.83 12.14 13.70
N ILE A 74 21.09 10.84 13.57
CA ILE A 74 20.17 9.84 12.98
C ILE A 74 19.11 9.31 13.95
N ARG A 75 19.28 9.53 15.26
CA ARG A 75 18.43 8.95 16.31
C ARG A 75 16.94 9.26 16.13
N PHE A 76 16.62 10.45 15.62
CA PHE A 76 15.23 10.90 15.44
C PHE A 76 14.52 10.27 14.24
N THR A 77 15.24 9.71 13.28
CA THR A 77 14.67 9.01 12.11
C THR A 77 14.80 7.50 12.24
N LEU A 78 15.90 7.02 12.81
CA LEU A 78 16.20 5.60 12.93
C LEU A 78 15.31 4.90 13.96
N ILE A 79 15.05 5.54 15.11
CA ILE A 79 14.21 4.94 16.17
C ILE A 79 12.77 4.75 15.69
N PRO A 80 12.08 5.76 15.12
CA PRO A 80 10.74 5.56 14.58
C PRO A 80 10.71 4.56 13.42
N SER A 81 11.73 4.56 12.56
CA SER A 81 11.85 3.61 11.45
C SER A 81 11.91 2.17 11.93
N LEU A 82 12.79 1.86 12.89
CA LEU A 82 12.91 0.53 13.49
C LEU A 82 11.62 0.10 14.19
N PHE A 83 11.01 1.00 14.97
CA PHE A 83 9.73 0.72 15.62
C PHE A 83 8.61 0.40 14.62
N MET A 84 8.50 1.19 13.55
CA MET A 84 7.52 0.95 12.50
C MET A 84 7.78 -0.38 11.79
N LEU A 85 9.01 -0.68 11.41
CA LEU A 85 9.34 -1.95 10.74
C LEU A 85 9.07 -3.16 11.65
N LEU A 86 9.43 -3.09 12.94
CA LEU A 86 9.17 -4.16 13.89
C LEU A 86 7.67 -4.40 14.07
N THR A 87 6.88 -3.35 14.27
CA THR A 87 5.43 -3.47 14.44
C THR A 87 4.75 -3.98 13.16
N THR A 88 5.20 -3.58 11.97
CA THR A 88 4.60 -4.07 10.73
C THR A 88 4.99 -5.51 10.40
N ILE A 89 6.25 -5.92 10.63
CA ILE A 89 6.69 -7.31 10.43
C ILE A 89 5.97 -8.25 11.41
N THR A 90 5.85 -7.86 12.67
CA THR A 90 5.14 -8.66 13.68
C THR A 90 3.65 -8.76 13.37
N ALA A 91 3.00 -7.68 12.94
CA ALA A 91 1.61 -7.70 12.52
C ALA A 91 1.39 -8.60 11.29
N PHE A 92 2.30 -8.56 10.32
CA PHE A 92 2.23 -9.40 9.13
C PHE A 92 2.43 -10.89 9.48
N ALA A 93 3.39 -11.20 10.35
CA ALA A 93 3.61 -12.55 10.86
C ALA A 93 2.36 -13.08 11.60
N TYR A 94 1.72 -12.26 12.43
CA TYR A 94 0.48 -12.62 13.12
C TYR A 94 -0.66 -12.89 12.14
N GLN A 95 -0.77 -12.07 11.10
CA GLN A 95 -1.81 -12.22 10.07
C GLN A 95 -1.62 -13.44 9.16
N ILE A 96 -0.40 -13.95 9.02
CA ILE A 96 -0.12 -15.22 8.32
C ILE A 96 -0.50 -16.42 9.19
N VAL A 97 -0.34 -16.30 10.51
CA VAL A 97 -0.55 -17.40 11.47
C VAL A 97 -2.04 -17.55 11.84
N GLN A 98 -2.86 -16.50 11.70
CA GLN A 98 -4.32 -16.53 11.85
C GLN A 98 -5.06 -16.86 10.55
#